data_AF-A0A2E5MIM3-F1
#
_entry.id   AF-A0A2E5MIM3-F1
#
_cell.length_a   1.000
_cell.length_b   1.000
_cell.length_c   1.000
_cell.angle_alpha   90.00
_cell.angle_beta   90.00
_cell.angle_gamma   90.00
#
_symmetry.space_group_name_H-M   'P 1'
#
loop_
_entity.id
_entity.type
_entity.pdbx_description
1 polymer ?
#
loop_
_entity_poly.entity_id
_entity_poly.type
_entity_poly.pdbx_seq_one_letter_code
_entity_poly.pdbx_strand_id
1 'polypeptide(L)'
;MLKQQSHIVAPIPDNLKTKALLTVEELRSRGKADKQAVDELYELIVELTDNGLDFFFLEPLRRLRAGNMMMGMAKVGISSMLKGSKMVVHKVLKKLDDKSLASILDFIEEIICEPELPA
;
A
#
# COMPACT_ATOMS: atom_id res chain seq x y z
N MET A 1 0.51 -17.94 -5.73
CA MET A 1 1.55 -18.02 -6.79
C MET A 1 1.19 -17.07 -7.94
N LEU A 2 1.77 -15.87 -7.93
CA LEU A 2 1.56 -14.79 -8.92
C LEU A 2 2.36 -14.94 -10.24
N LYS A 3 3.06 -16.08 -10.46
CA LYS A 3 4.14 -16.21 -11.47
C LYS A 3 3.73 -16.46 -12.94
N GLN A 4 2.48 -16.29 -13.34
CA GLN A 4 2.08 -16.48 -14.75
C GLN A 4 1.14 -15.39 -15.32
N GLN A 5 1.08 -14.23 -14.69
CA GLN A 5 0.27 -13.11 -15.17
C GLN A 5 1.14 -11.85 -15.33
N SER A 6 0.82 -11.03 -16.33
CA SER A 6 1.44 -9.71 -16.49
C SER A 6 0.92 -8.77 -15.41
N HIS A 7 1.82 -8.15 -14.65
CA HIS A 7 1.47 -7.26 -13.55
C HIS A 7 1.88 -5.82 -13.85
N ILE A 8 1.10 -4.87 -13.34
CA ILE A 8 1.50 -3.48 -13.24
C ILE A 8 2.06 -3.29 -11.83
N VAL A 9 3.31 -2.84 -11.73
CA VAL A 9 4.01 -2.62 -10.45
C VAL A 9 4.27 -1.14 -10.20
N ALA A 10 4.22 -0.73 -8.94
CA ALA A 10 4.66 0.59 -8.49
C ALA A 10 5.93 0.44 -7.65
N PRO A 11 7.04 1.15 -7.99
CA PRO A 11 8.25 1.11 -7.20
C PRO A 11 8.01 1.80 -5.85
N ILE A 12 8.33 1.09 -4.76
CA ILE A 12 8.31 1.65 -3.42
C ILE A 12 9.73 2.02 -2.96
N PRO A 13 9.90 3.09 -2.16
CA PRO A 13 11.16 3.38 -1.49
C PRO A 13 11.65 2.23 -0.58
N ASP A 14 12.97 2.07 -0.44
CA ASP A 14 13.57 1.00 0.39
C ASP A 14 13.13 1.06 1.87
N ASN A 15 12.92 2.26 2.40
CA ASN A 15 12.41 2.42 3.76
C ASN A 15 10.96 1.95 3.91
N LEU A 16 10.12 2.14 2.88
CA LEU A 16 8.74 1.64 2.85
C LEU A 16 8.72 0.11 2.71
N LYS A 17 9.58 -0.46 1.84
CA LYS A 17 9.78 -1.92 1.76
C LYS A 17 10.18 -2.50 3.12
N THR A 18 11.21 -1.92 3.75
CA THR A 18 11.72 -2.37 5.05
C THR A 18 10.64 -2.28 6.12
N LYS A 19 9.95 -1.13 6.21
CA LYS A 19 8.83 -0.94 7.14
C LYS A 19 7.75 -2.00 6.93
N ALA A 20 7.34 -2.24 5.68
CA ALA A 20 6.30 -3.19 5.37
C ALA A 20 6.65 -4.62 5.82
N LEU A 21 7.86 -5.08 5.50
CA LEU A 21 8.32 -6.42 5.87
C LEU A 21 8.45 -6.59 7.39
N LEU A 22 8.99 -5.59 8.09
CA LEU A 22 9.09 -5.61 9.55
C LEU A 22 7.72 -5.60 10.21
N THR A 23 6.79 -4.75 9.75
CA THR A 23 5.41 -4.73 10.27
C THR A 23 4.72 -6.07 10.02
N VAL A 24 4.92 -6.69 8.85
CA VAL A 24 4.38 -8.03 8.57
C VAL A 24 4.92 -9.06 9.55
N GLU A 25 6.24 -9.09 9.78
CA GLU A 25 6.89 -10.01 10.71
C GLU A 25 6.40 -9.81 12.15
N GLU A 26 6.33 -8.57 12.63
CA GLU A 26 5.88 -8.21 13.97
C GLU A 26 4.41 -8.61 14.21
N LEU A 27 3.52 -8.27 13.28
CA LEU A 27 2.10 -8.60 13.38
C LEU A 27 1.85 -10.11 13.30
N ARG A 28 2.62 -10.82 12.46
CA ARG A 28 2.56 -12.28 12.34
C ARG A 28 3.02 -12.96 13.63
N SER A 29 4.12 -12.48 14.22
CA SER A 29 4.63 -12.98 15.50
C SER A 29 3.64 -12.77 16.65
N ARG A 30 2.95 -11.61 16.66
CA ARG A 30 1.88 -11.33 17.63
C ARG A 30 0.69 -12.27 17.47
N GLY A 31 0.27 -12.54 16.23
CA GLY A 31 -0.81 -13.48 15.91
C GLY A 31 -2.20 -13.08 16.41
N LYS A 32 -2.38 -11.82 16.81
CA LYS A 32 -3.64 -11.29 17.33
C LYS A 32 -4.06 -10.01 16.63
N ALA A 33 -5.31 -9.96 16.17
CA ALA A 33 -5.94 -8.79 15.58
C ALA A 33 -6.43 -7.79 16.67
N ASP A 34 -5.54 -7.41 17.58
CA ASP A 34 -5.83 -6.39 18.56
C ASP A 34 -5.82 -4.98 17.96
N LYS A 35 -6.26 -3.98 18.74
CA LYS A 35 -6.36 -2.60 18.28
C LYS A 35 -5.03 -2.08 17.72
N GLN A 36 -3.91 -2.40 18.38
CA GLN A 36 -2.61 -1.93 17.94
C GLN A 36 -2.23 -2.57 16.60
N ALA A 37 -2.47 -3.88 16.44
CA ALA A 37 -2.23 -4.57 15.18
C ALA A 37 -3.07 -4.00 14.02
N VAL A 38 -4.34 -3.69 14.30
CA VAL A 38 -5.24 -3.06 13.34
C VAL A 38 -4.77 -1.65 12.94
N ASP A 39 -4.33 -0.85 13.90
CA ASP A 39 -3.84 0.51 13.64
C ASP A 39 -2.51 0.49 12.84
N GLU A 40 -1.57 -0.40 13.18
CA GLU A 40 -0.31 -0.58 12.45
C GLU A 40 -0.54 -1.06 11.01
N LEU A 41 -1.40 -2.05 10.83
CA LEU A 41 -1.78 -2.56 9.50
C LEU A 41 -2.50 -1.49 8.66
N TYR A 42 -3.37 -0.70 9.28
CA TYR A 42 -4.05 0.41 8.63
C TYR A 42 -3.05 1.42 8.08
N GLU A 43 -2.11 1.89 8.90
CA GLU A 43 -1.10 2.85 8.48
C GLU A 43 -0.21 2.31 7.35
N LEU A 44 0.18 1.02 7.42
CA LEU A 44 0.94 0.38 6.36
C LEU A 44 0.17 0.36 5.02
N ILE A 45 -1.08 -0.10 5.03
CA ILE A 45 -1.92 -0.15 3.81
C ILE A 45 -2.10 1.24 3.22
N VAL A 46 -2.30 2.24 4.07
CA VAL A 46 -2.42 3.64 3.67
C VAL A 46 -1.16 4.14 2.96
N GLU A 47 0.01 3.89 3.53
CA GLU A 47 1.28 4.37 2.98
C GLU A 47 1.63 3.67 1.66
N LEU A 48 1.40 2.36 1.56
CA LEU A 48 1.53 1.60 0.31
C LEU A 48 0.58 2.15 -0.77
N THR A 49 -0.67 2.44 -0.41
CA THR A 49 -1.66 2.99 -1.34
C THR A 49 -1.27 4.39 -1.82
N ASP A 50 -0.82 5.26 -0.92
CA ASP A 50 -0.41 6.62 -1.27
C ASP A 50 0.78 6.61 -2.24
N ASN A 51 1.76 5.74 -1.99
CA ASN A 51 2.90 5.56 -2.89
C ASN A 51 2.47 5.05 -4.28
N GLY A 52 1.59 4.04 -4.33
CA GLY A 52 1.05 3.52 -5.60
C GLY A 52 0.28 4.60 -6.37
N LEU A 53 -0.55 5.39 -5.70
CA LEU A 53 -1.29 6.48 -6.33
C LEU A 53 -0.37 7.59 -6.85
N ASP A 54 0.69 7.93 -6.12
CA ASP A 54 1.69 8.88 -6.61
C ASP A 54 2.32 8.39 -7.93
N PHE A 55 2.74 7.12 -7.96
CA PHE A 55 3.35 6.53 -9.15
C PHE A 55 2.38 6.44 -10.34
N PHE A 56 1.12 6.05 -10.12
CA PHE A 56 0.18 5.89 -11.23
C PHE A 56 -0.45 7.20 -11.71
N PHE A 57 -0.51 8.23 -10.88
CA PHE A 57 -1.22 9.47 -11.23
C PHE A 57 -0.33 10.71 -11.24
N LEU A 58 0.54 10.91 -10.24
CA LEU A 58 1.35 12.14 -10.16
C LEU A 58 2.62 12.04 -10.99
N GLU A 59 3.26 10.88 -11.03
CA GLU A 59 4.47 10.67 -11.82
C GLU A 59 4.26 10.88 -13.33
N PRO A 60 3.18 10.39 -13.98
CA PRO A 60 2.88 10.74 -15.37
C PRO A 60 2.77 12.25 -15.60
N LEU A 61 2.13 12.98 -14.68
CA LEU A 61 1.99 14.43 -14.78
C LEU A 61 3.34 15.15 -14.63
N ARG A 62 4.24 14.68 -13.75
CA ARG A 62 5.62 15.17 -13.65
C ARG A 62 6.37 14.96 -14.96
N ARG A 63 6.26 13.78 -15.56
CA ARG A 63 6.91 13.44 -16.85
C ARG A 63 6.39 14.28 -18.01
N LEU A 64 5.10 14.62 -18.00
CA LEU A 64 4.48 15.54 -18.95
C LEU A 64 4.77 17.02 -18.65
N ARG A 65 5.55 17.34 -17.60
CA ARG A 65 5.84 18.70 -17.14
C ARG A 65 4.56 19.51 -16.90
N ALA A 66 3.55 18.86 -16.32
CA ALA A 66 2.29 19.50 -15.97
C ALA A 66 2.53 20.76 -15.11
N GLY A 67 1.85 21.86 -15.47
CA GLY A 67 1.92 23.10 -14.71
C GLY A 67 1.36 22.93 -13.28
N ASN A 68 1.76 23.83 -12.39
CA ASN A 68 1.39 23.80 -10.96
C ASN A 68 -0.12 23.72 -10.71
N MET A 69 -0.93 24.37 -11.56
CA MET A 69 -2.40 24.32 -11.46
C MET A 69 -2.93 22.90 -11.70
N MET A 70 -2.48 22.23 -12.76
CA MET A 70 -2.89 20.86 -13.08
C MET A 70 -2.42 19.87 -12.02
N MET A 71 -1.18 20.03 -11.53
CA MET A 71 -0.65 19.24 -10.41
C MET A 71 -1.49 19.44 -9.14
N GLY A 72 -1.91 20.67 -8.85
CA GLY A 72 -2.77 20.98 -7.71
C GLY A 72 -4.13 20.29 -7.80
N MET A 73 -4.78 20.36 -8.97
CA MET A 73 -6.06 19.69 -9.21
C MET A 73 -5.94 18.17 -9.05
N ALA A 74 -4.89 17.56 -9.62
CA ALA A 74 -4.65 16.12 -9.48
C ALA A 74 -4.48 15.72 -8.00
N LYS A 75 -3.66 16.46 -7.24
CA LYS A 75 -3.47 16.21 -5.81
C LYS A 75 -4.77 16.28 -5.01
N VAL A 76 -5.64 17.24 -5.30
CA VAL A 76 -6.95 17.37 -4.66
C VAL A 76 -7.85 16.16 -4.99
N GLY A 77 -7.89 15.74 -6.25
CA GLY A 77 -8.65 14.56 -6.68
C GLY A 77 -8.17 13.29 -5.98
N ILE A 78 -6.86 13.03 -6.02
CA ILE A 78 -6.24 11.87 -5.37
C ILE A 78 -6.48 11.90 -3.86
N SER A 79 -6.29 13.04 -3.20
CA SER A 79 -6.53 13.18 -1.76
C SER A 79 -7.98 12.86 -1.37
N SER A 80 -8.94 13.19 -2.24
CA SER A 80 -10.35 12.90 -2.00
C SER A 80 -10.65 11.40 -2.12
N MET A 81 -10.08 10.73 -3.15
CA MET A 81 -10.16 9.28 -3.29
C MET A 81 -9.49 8.55 -2.12
N LEU A 82 -8.31 9.02 -1.69
CA LEU A 82 -7.57 8.44 -0.58
C LEU A 82 -8.34 8.54 0.74
N LYS A 83 -9.04 9.66 1.00
CA LYS A 83 -9.92 9.80 2.17
C LYS A 83 -11.03 8.75 2.18
N GLY A 84 -11.67 8.51 1.02
CA GLY A 84 -12.70 7.48 0.88
C GLY A 84 -12.12 6.08 1.11
N SER A 85 -10.98 5.78 0.49
CA SER A 85 -10.27 4.50 0.65
C SER A 85 -9.90 4.24 2.11
N LYS A 86 -9.28 5.22 2.78
CA LYS A 86 -8.93 5.20 4.22
C LYS A 86 -10.13 4.83 5.09
N MET A 87 -11.29 5.45 4.86
CA MET A 87 -12.50 5.14 5.61
C MET A 87 -12.94 3.68 5.44
N VAL A 88 -12.89 3.16 4.21
CA VAL A 88 -13.25 1.77 3.92
C VAL A 88 -12.27 0.81 4.57
N VAL A 89 -10.96 1.01 4.38
CA VAL A 89 -9.91 0.18 4.99
C VAL A 89 -10.08 0.15 6.50
N HIS A 90 -10.21 1.30 7.15
CA HIS A 90 -10.37 1.37 8.59
C HIS A 90 -11.65 0.64 9.08
N LYS A 91 -12.76 0.74 8.34
CA LYS A 91 -14.01 0.05 8.69
C LYS A 91 -13.91 -1.47 8.52
N VAL A 92 -13.18 -1.94 7.53
CA VAL A 92 -12.94 -3.37 7.29
C VAL A 92 -11.99 -3.94 8.35
N LEU A 93 -10.87 -3.27 8.61
CA LEU A 93 -9.88 -3.74 9.58
C LEU A 93 -10.41 -3.78 11.01
N LYS A 94 -11.40 -2.95 11.37
CA LYS A 94 -12.11 -3.04 12.66
C LYS A 94 -12.85 -4.36 12.90
N LYS A 95 -13.09 -5.14 11.85
CA LYS A 95 -13.77 -6.45 11.91
C LYS A 95 -12.80 -7.60 11.67
N LEU A 96 -11.50 -7.32 11.62
CA LEU A 96 -10.47 -8.31 11.38
C LEU A 96 -10.40 -9.28 12.56
N ASP A 97 -10.42 -10.58 12.27
CA ASP A 97 -10.08 -11.63 13.22
C ASP A 97 -8.65 -12.12 12.97
N ASP A 98 -8.13 -12.96 13.86
CA ASP A 98 -6.74 -13.44 13.80
C ASP A 98 -6.45 -14.20 12.49
N LYS A 99 -7.44 -14.91 11.94
CA LYS A 99 -7.32 -15.63 10.67
C LYS A 99 -7.23 -14.67 9.47
N SER A 100 -8.08 -13.64 9.47
CA SER A 100 -8.08 -12.61 8.43
C SER A 100 -6.81 -11.76 8.50
N LEU A 101 -6.27 -11.53 9.71
CA LEU A 101 -4.97 -10.90 9.89
C LEU A 101 -3.86 -11.72 9.22
N ALA A 102 -3.77 -13.02 9.48
CA ALA A 102 -2.77 -13.85 8.80
C ALA A 102 -2.88 -13.76 7.26
N SER A 103 -4.12 -13.83 6.75
CA SER A 103 -4.38 -13.78 5.30
C SER A 103 -3.95 -12.46 4.64
N ILE A 104 -4.16 -11.31 5.31
CA ILE A 104 -3.76 -10.02 4.74
C ILE A 104 -2.25 -9.79 4.84
N LEU A 105 -1.59 -10.32 5.88
CA LEU A 105 -0.14 -10.28 6.00
C LEU A 105 0.53 -11.09 4.90
N ASP A 106 0.02 -12.30 4.60
CA ASP A 106 0.47 -13.11 3.46
C ASP A 106 0.34 -12.33 2.14
N PHE A 107 -0.81 -11.67 1.93
CA PHE A 107 -1.03 -10.87 0.73
C PHE A 107 -0.03 -9.70 0.60
N ILE A 108 0.24 -8.97 1.69
CA ILE A 108 1.20 -7.85 1.66
C ILE A 108 2.60 -8.35 1.29
N GLU A 109 3.02 -9.48 1.84
CA GLU A 109 4.29 -10.12 1.51
C GLU A 109 4.34 -10.57 0.04
N GLU A 110 3.24 -11.12 -0.50
CA GLU A 110 3.14 -11.56 -1.89
C GLU A 110 3.24 -10.42 -2.92
N ILE A 111 2.79 -9.21 -2.58
CA ILE A 111 2.81 -8.06 -3.52
C ILE A 111 4.11 -7.25 -3.45
N ILE A 112 4.94 -7.45 -2.42
CA ILE A 112 6.24 -6.80 -2.28
C ILE A 112 7.31 -7.69 -2.92
N CYS A 113 7.57 -7.44 -4.20
CA CYS A 113 8.54 -8.19 -4.99
C CYS A 113 9.75 -7.34 -5.33
N GLU A 114 10.92 -7.97 -5.37
CA GLU A 114 12.06 -7.39 -6.07
C GLU A 114 11.85 -7.54 -7.58
N PRO A 115 12.19 -6.52 -8.39
CA PRO A 115 12.15 -6.67 -9.83
C PRO A 115 13.15 -7.77 -10.23
N GLU A 116 12.70 -8.75 -11.02
CA GLU A 116 13.64 -9.67 -11.67
C GLU A 116 14.54 -8.81 -12.58
N LEU A 117 15.85 -8.79 -12.27
CA LEU A 117 16.82 -8.12 -13.13
C LEU A 117 16.75 -8.80 -14.50
N PRO A 118 16.59 -8.05 -15.61
CA PRO A 118 16.70 -8.65 -16.93
C PRO A 118 18.09 -9.31 -17.04
N ALA A 119 18.08 -10.60 -17.38
CA ALA A 119 19.27 -11.41 -17.61
C ALA A 119 20.13 -10.87 -18.77
#